data_AF-G9YE48-F1
#
_entry.id   AF-G9YE48-F1
#
_cell.length_a   1.000
_cell.length_b   1.000
_cell.length_c   1.000
_cell.angle_alpha   90.00
_cell.angle_beta   90.00
_cell.angle_gamma   90.00
#
_symmetry.space_group_name_H-M   'P 1'
#
loop_
_entity.id
_entity.type
_entity.pdbx_description
1 polymer ?
#
loop_
_entity_poly.entity_id
_entity_poly.type
_entity_poly.pdbx_seq_one_letter_code
_entity_poly.pdbx_strand_id
1 'polypeptide(L)'
;MAANSMMIFVFDSKQHRYALNAREVVFHQFLFDGFSPIPDEEDGDANEGRYGNVHITMVNGGPVIEFFYEPDEPEDESDGDIGQLNAFFDVLELESESTERYQLTDEDEEDAFIRIGSIAMVRVALDALEPVEEHEE
;
A
#
# COMPACT_ATOMS: atom_id res chain seq x y z
N MET A 1 -7.02 -30.38 -3.99
CA MET A 1 -7.70 -29.09 -3.82
C MET A 1 -7.11 -28.17 -4.87
N ALA A 2 -7.92 -27.48 -5.68
CA ALA A 2 -7.37 -26.49 -6.59
C ALA A 2 -6.85 -25.32 -5.75
N ALA A 3 -5.62 -24.86 -6.01
CA ALA A 3 -5.13 -23.62 -5.44
C ALA A 3 -6.09 -22.51 -5.86
N ASN A 4 -6.65 -21.78 -4.90
CA ASN A 4 -7.42 -20.57 -5.19
C ASN A 4 -6.41 -19.44 -5.47
N SER A 5 -5.75 -19.54 -6.62
CA SER A 5 -4.88 -18.49 -7.16
C SER A 5 -5.70 -17.22 -7.34
N MET A 6 -5.11 -16.11 -6.90
CA MET A 6 -5.68 -14.78 -6.99
C MET A 6 -4.87 -13.96 -7.99
N MET A 7 -5.57 -13.26 -8.89
CA MET A 7 -4.95 -12.37 -9.86
C MET A 7 -5.08 -10.94 -9.33
N ILE A 8 -3.96 -10.26 -9.18
CA ILE A 8 -3.88 -8.87 -8.74
C ILE A 8 -3.14 -8.07 -9.82
N PHE A 9 -3.65 -6.89 -10.13
CA PHE A 9 -3.00 -5.95 -11.03
C PHE A 9 -2.23 -4.93 -10.20
N VAL A 10 -0.92 -4.86 -10.39
CA VAL A 10 -0.10 -3.79 -9.84
C VAL A 10 0.11 -2.72 -10.89
N PHE A 11 -0.11 -1.45 -10.54
CA PHE A 11 0.12 -0.33 -11.44
C PHE A 11 0.32 0.99 -10.67
N ASP A 12 1.01 1.93 -11.32
CA ASP A 12 1.28 3.24 -10.75
C ASP A 12 0.38 4.32 -11.37
N SER A 13 0.00 5.27 -10.53
CA SER A 13 -0.50 6.58 -10.92
C SER A 13 0.61 7.63 -10.77
N LYS A 14 0.28 8.92 -10.83
CA LYS A 14 1.26 9.99 -10.60
C LYS A 14 1.81 10.03 -9.16
N GLN A 15 1.04 9.58 -8.19
CA GLN A 15 1.34 9.78 -6.75
C GLN A 15 1.24 8.48 -5.94
N HIS A 16 0.69 7.42 -6.51
CA HIS A 16 0.41 6.19 -5.76
C HIS A 16 0.66 4.96 -6.60
N ARG A 17 1.14 3.89 -5.95
CA ARG A 17 1.09 2.51 -6.43
C ARG A 17 -0.17 1.82 -5.94
N TYR A 18 -0.79 1.04 -6.82
CA TYR A 18 -1.99 0.28 -6.54
C TYR A 18 -1.74 -1.20 -6.76
N ALA A 19 -2.31 -2.05 -5.91
CA ALA A 19 -2.50 -3.47 -6.15
C ALA A 19 -3.99 -3.78 -6.08
N LEU A 20 -4.62 -4.09 -7.21
CA LEU A 20 -6.07 -4.26 -7.33
C LEU A 20 -6.43 -5.71 -7.66
N ASN A 21 -7.23 -6.33 -6.81
CA ASN A 21 -7.77 -7.66 -7.06
C ASN A 21 -8.66 -7.66 -8.31
N ALA A 22 -8.33 -8.50 -9.30
CA ALA A 22 -9.03 -8.56 -10.57
C ALA A 22 -10.54 -8.82 -10.44
N ARG A 23 -10.97 -9.51 -9.39
CA ARG A 23 -12.38 -9.80 -9.11
C ARG A 23 -13.15 -8.59 -8.58
N GLU A 24 -12.44 -7.62 -8.02
CA GLU A 24 -13.00 -6.44 -7.37
C GLU A 24 -12.97 -5.19 -8.26
N VAL A 25 -12.33 -5.27 -9.44
CA VAL A 25 -12.19 -4.15 -10.40
C VAL A 25 -13.53 -3.50 -10.73
N VAL A 26 -14.59 -4.29 -10.90
CA VAL A 26 -15.93 -3.76 -11.24
C VAL A 26 -16.54 -2.90 -10.12
N PHE A 27 -16.12 -3.13 -8.87
CA PHE A 27 -16.60 -2.38 -7.70
C PHE A 27 -15.73 -1.16 -7.41
N HIS A 28 -14.51 -1.12 -7.93
CA HIS A 28 -13.62 0.03 -7.86
C HIS A 28 -13.89 0.92 -9.08
N GLN A 29 -14.95 1.72 -9.00
CA GLN A 29 -15.08 2.86 -9.92
C GLN A 29 -14.01 3.87 -9.53
N PHE A 30 -13.00 4.07 -10.39
CA PHE A 30 -12.14 5.25 -10.35
C PHE A 30 -12.99 6.47 -10.75
N LEU A 31 -13.93 6.86 -9.88
CA LEU A 31 -14.62 8.13 -10.01
C LEU A 31 -13.54 9.19 -9.87
N PHE A 32 -13.44 10.06 -10.87
CA PHE A 32 -12.39 11.08 -10.99
C PHE A 32 -12.37 12.08 -9.81
N ASP A 33 -13.41 12.09 -8.96
CA ASP A 33 -13.32 12.60 -7.60
C ASP A 33 -12.64 11.52 -6.75
N GLY A 34 -11.31 11.47 -6.90
CA GLY A 34 -10.43 10.57 -6.19
C GLY A 34 -10.61 10.70 -4.68
N PHE A 35 -10.15 9.66 -3.97
CA PHE A 35 -9.94 9.69 -2.52
C PHE A 35 -9.58 11.10 -2.04
N SER A 36 -10.22 11.56 -0.95
CA SER A 36 -10.02 12.91 -0.41
C SER A 36 -8.55 13.29 -0.53
N PRO A 37 -8.22 14.40 -1.21
CA PRO A 37 -6.84 14.82 -1.34
C PRO A 37 -6.22 14.87 0.05
N ILE A 38 -5.02 14.30 0.17
CA ILE A 38 -4.16 14.58 1.33
C ILE A 38 -4.03 16.11 1.31
N PRO A 39 -4.50 16.82 2.35
CA PRO A 39 -4.47 18.27 2.32
C PRO A 39 -3.02 18.73 2.21
N ASP A 40 -2.72 19.52 1.18
CA ASP A 40 -1.44 20.21 1.07
C ASP A 40 -1.25 21.04 2.35
N GLU A 41 -0.08 20.93 2.99
CA GLU A 41 0.25 21.53 4.28
C GLU A 41 0.17 23.07 4.34
N GLU A 42 -0.32 23.74 3.28
CA GLU A 42 -0.27 25.19 3.11
C GLU A 42 -1.50 25.95 3.65
N ASP A 43 -2.55 25.27 4.10
CA ASP A 43 -3.66 25.92 4.82
C ASP A 43 -3.55 25.63 6.33
N GLY A 44 -2.93 26.60 7.02
CA GLY A 44 -2.62 26.61 8.45
C GLY A 44 -3.83 26.64 9.40
N ASP A 45 -4.67 25.61 9.32
CA ASP A 45 -5.52 25.09 10.39
C ASP A 45 -5.65 23.55 10.22
N ALA A 46 -4.54 22.94 9.78
CA ALA A 46 -4.44 21.56 9.32
C ALA A 46 -4.61 20.60 10.49
N ASN A 47 -5.73 19.87 10.44
CA ASN A 47 -6.04 18.67 11.21
C ASN A 47 -4.76 17.92 11.64
N GLU A 48 -4.51 17.85 12.96
CA GLU A 48 -3.44 17.05 13.60
C GLU A 48 -3.69 15.53 13.39
N GLY A 49 -3.74 15.08 12.15
CA GLY A 49 -3.90 13.69 11.79
C GLY A 49 -3.09 13.45 10.55
N ARG A 50 -1.90 12.85 10.72
CA ARG A 50 -1.18 12.22 9.61
C ARG A 50 -2.16 11.26 8.93
N TYR A 51 -2.62 11.60 7.73
CA TYR A 51 -3.33 10.63 6.90
C TYR A 51 -2.33 9.54 6.52
N GLY A 52 -2.73 8.28 6.66
CA GLY A 52 -1.85 7.14 6.39
C GLY A 52 -1.44 7.12 4.92
N ASN A 53 -0.15 6.91 4.66
CA ASN A 53 0.36 6.75 3.30
C ASN A 53 0.12 5.34 2.75
N VAL A 54 -0.36 4.40 3.56
CA VAL A 54 -0.79 3.05 3.16
C VAL A 54 -2.29 2.86 3.44
N HIS A 55 -3.02 2.39 2.42
CA HIS A 55 -4.44 2.07 2.51
C HIS A 55 -4.74 0.68 1.96
N ILE A 56 -5.41 -0.16 2.76
CA ILE A 56 -5.85 -1.51 2.36
C ILE A 56 -7.38 -1.56 2.43
N THR A 57 -8.01 -1.62 1.27
CA THR A 57 -9.46 -1.80 1.13
C THR A 57 -9.81 -3.28 1.14
N MET A 58 -10.72 -3.68 2.01
CA MET A 58 -11.16 -5.08 2.15
C MET A 58 -12.26 -5.43 1.15
N VAL A 59 -12.28 -6.69 0.68
CA VAL A 59 -13.25 -7.21 -0.31
C VAL A 59 -14.71 -7.02 0.14
N ASN A 60 -15.64 -7.03 -0.82
CA ASN A 60 -17.09 -6.92 -0.58
C ASN A 60 -17.53 -5.60 0.09
N GLY A 61 -16.80 -4.50 -0.14
CA GLY A 61 -17.10 -3.21 0.50
C GLY A 61 -16.83 -3.23 2.00
N GLY A 62 -15.83 -4.02 2.43
CA GLY A 62 -15.37 -4.04 3.81
C GLY A 62 -14.67 -2.73 4.21
N PRO A 63 -14.17 -2.66 5.46
CA PRO A 63 -13.48 -1.46 5.94
C PRO A 63 -12.19 -1.19 5.15
N VAL A 64 -11.70 0.04 5.27
CA VAL A 64 -10.34 0.41 4.87
C VAL A 64 -9.47 0.39 6.12
N ILE A 65 -8.33 -0.29 6.04
CA ILE A 65 -7.26 -0.24 7.04
C ILE A 65 -6.28 0.82 6.53
N GLU A 66 -5.94 1.78 7.38
CA GLU A 66 -5.05 2.90 7.09
C GLU A 66 -4.00 2.97 8.19
N PHE A 67 -2.74 3.13 7.80
CA PHE A 67 -1.60 3.31 8.70
C PHE A 67 -0.50 4.08 7.99
N PHE A 68 0.44 4.59 8.78
CA PHE A 68 1.60 5.32 8.28
C PHE A 68 2.82 4.38 8.26
N TYR A 69 3.55 4.42 7.16
CA TYR A 69 4.80 3.68 6.98
C TYR A 69 5.91 4.68 6.70
N GLU A 70 6.96 4.71 7.51
CA GLU A 70 8.14 5.50 7.20
C GLU A 70 8.90 4.84 6.04
N PRO A 71 9.22 5.57 4.96
CA PRO A 71 10.01 5.02 3.87
C PRO A 71 11.36 4.53 4.40
N ASP A 72 11.87 3.45 3.82
CA ASP A 72 13.11 2.84 4.27
C ASP A 72 14.31 3.78 4.11
N GLU A 73 15.29 3.69 5.02
CA GLU A 73 16.57 4.39 4.86
C GLU A 73 17.26 3.91 3.58
N PRO A 74 17.95 4.80 2.83
CA PRO A 74 18.67 4.40 1.64
C PRO A 74 19.76 3.40 2.04
N GLU A 75 19.65 2.16 1.55
CA GLU A 75 20.69 1.17 1.79
C GLU A 75 21.99 1.55 1.05
N ASP A 76 23.13 1.39 1.73
CA ASP A 76 24.39 1.15 1.02
C ASP A 76 24.17 -0.05 0.09
N GLU A 77 24.54 0.05 -1.19
CA GLU A 77 24.25 -0.89 -2.32
C GLU A 77 24.60 -2.39 -2.11
N SER A 78 24.99 -2.81 -0.90
CA SER A 78 25.47 -4.13 -0.49
C SER A 78 24.39 -5.19 -0.33
N ASP A 79 23.21 -4.87 0.21
CA ASP A 79 22.31 -5.90 0.76
C ASP A 79 21.04 -6.14 -0.09
N GLY A 80 20.70 -5.22 -0.98
CA GLY A 80 19.65 -5.42 -1.98
C GLY A 80 18.28 -5.63 -1.36
N ASP A 81 18.05 -5.11 -0.16
CA ASP A 81 16.72 -5.01 0.42
C ASP A 81 15.92 -4.02 -0.42
N ILE A 82 14.71 -4.43 -0.77
CA ILE A 82 13.79 -3.61 -1.54
C ILE A 82 12.79 -2.91 -0.63
N GLY A 83 12.81 -3.19 0.68
CA GLY A 83 11.88 -2.62 1.64
C GLY A 83 10.60 -3.44 1.79
N GLN A 84 9.93 -3.31 2.95
CA GLN A 84 8.77 -4.12 3.29
C GLN A 84 7.62 -3.95 2.29
N LEU A 85 7.34 -2.70 1.88
CA LEU A 85 6.23 -2.41 0.99
C LEU A 85 6.50 -2.86 -0.46
N ASN A 86 7.71 -2.72 -0.98
CA ASN A 86 8.03 -3.25 -2.31
C ASN A 86 8.02 -4.79 -2.30
N ALA A 87 8.56 -5.43 -1.26
CA ALA A 87 8.47 -6.88 -1.09
C ALA A 87 7.01 -7.36 -1.01
N PHE A 88 6.13 -6.57 -0.38
CA PHE A 88 4.70 -6.84 -0.36
C PHE A 88 4.09 -6.77 -1.77
N PHE A 89 4.40 -5.73 -2.56
CA PHE A 89 3.92 -5.62 -3.93
C PHE A 89 4.43 -6.75 -4.83
N ASP A 90 5.67 -7.19 -4.68
CA ASP A 90 6.23 -8.34 -5.40
C ASP A 90 5.42 -9.61 -5.12
N VAL A 91 5.07 -9.86 -3.85
CA VAL A 91 4.21 -11.00 -3.48
C VAL A 91 2.82 -10.90 -4.09
N LEU A 92 2.25 -9.69 -4.14
CA LEU A 92 0.91 -9.47 -4.73
C LEU A 92 0.91 -9.58 -6.26
N GLU A 93 2.00 -9.22 -6.95
CA GLU A 93 2.10 -9.32 -8.41
C GLU A 93 2.24 -10.78 -8.88
N LEU A 94 2.79 -11.65 -8.03
CA LEU A 94 2.85 -13.09 -8.27
C LEU A 94 1.44 -13.73 -8.17
N GLU A 95 1.25 -14.92 -8.75
CA GLU A 95 0.03 -15.72 -8.55
C GLU A 95 -0.05 -16.26 -7.11
N SER A 96 -0.36 -15.39 -6.15
CA SER A 96 -0.43 -15.74 -4.73
C SER A 96 -1.71 -16.52 -4.40
N GLU A 97 -1.63 -17.36 -3.35
CA GLU A 97 -2.79 -18.08 -2.87
C GLU A 97 -3.68 -17.17 -2.03
N SER A 98 -5.00 -17.23 -2.23
CA SER A 98 -5.97 -16.44 -1.43
C SER A 98 -5.87 -16.65 0.10
N THR A 99 -5.24 -17.73 0.56
CA THR A 99 -5.04 -18.04 1.98
C THR A 99 -3.73 -17.53 2.56
N GLU A 100 -2.79 -17.13 1.71
CA GLU A 100 -1.50 -16.56 2.08
C GLU A 100 -1.70 -15.28 2.89
N ARG A 101 -0.79 -15.06 3.83
CA ARG A 101 -0.84 -13.95 4.79
C ARG A 101 0.44 -13.18 4.71
N TYR A 102 0.32 -11.87 4.81
CA TYR A 102 1.43 -10.95 4.88
C TYR A 102 1.31 -10.13 6.17
N GLN A 103 2.45 -9.77 6.73
CA GLN A 103 2.56 -8.90 7.90
C GLN A 103 3.21 -7.60 7.43
N LEU A 104 2.56 -6.49 7.72
CA LEU A 104 3.12 -5.15 7.57
C LEU A 104 3.31 -4.58 8.97
N THR A 105 4.37 -3.81 9.17
CA THR A 105 4.69 -3.17 10.45
C THR A 105 4.70 -1.68 10.20
N ASP A 106 3.98 -0.92 11.02
CA ASP A 106 3.89 0.54 10.88
C ASP A 106 5.02 1.28 11.62
N GLU A 107 4.99 2.62 11.57
CA GLU A 107 6.00 3.48 12.23
C GLU A 107 6.09 3.29 13.75
N ASP A 108 5.00 2.85 14.39
CA ASP A 108 4.91 2.65 15.84
C ASP A 108 5.25 1.20 16.24
N GLU A 109 5.82 0.41 15.30
CA GLU A 109 6.12 -1.02 15.44
C GLU A 109 4.87 -1.90 15.67
N GLU A 110 3.68 -1.44 15.30
CA GLU A 110 2.45 -2.23 15.35
C GLU A 110 2.28 -3.10 14.09
N ASP A 111 1.85 -4.35 14.30
CA ASP A 111 1.73 -5.33 13.22
C ASP A 111 0.31 -5.41 12.64
N ALA A 112 0.20 -5.19 11.33
CA ALA A 112 -0.99 -5.47 10.53
C ALA A 112 -0.85 -6.81 9.78
N PHE A 113 -1.67 -7.80 10.17
CA PHE A 113 -1.73 -9.09 9.49
C PHE A 113 -2.87 -9.13 8.45
N ILE A 114 -2.53 -9.23 7.18
CA ILE A 114 -3.49 -9.23 6.08
C ILE A 114 -3.45 -10.57 5.36
N ARG A 115 -4.63 -11.13 5.06
CA ARG A 115 -4.76 -12.27 4.15
C ARG A 115 -4.96 -11.75 2.73
N ILE A 116 -4.19 -12.25 1.77
CA ILE A 116 -4.24 -11.80 0.37
C ILE A 116 -5.66 -11.88 -0.21
N GLY A 117 -6.35 -13.00 0.01
CA GLY A 117 -7.74 -13.19 -0.45
C GLY A 117 -8.78 -12.26 0.16
N SER A 118 -8.42 -11.45 1.16
CA SER A 118 -9.30 -10.45 1.79
C SER A 118 -9.06 -9.04 1.26
N ILE A 119 -8.02 -8.85 0.43
CA ILE A 119 -7.67 -7.57 -0.17
C ILE A 119 -8.52 -7.34 -1.41
N ALA A 120 -9.19 -6.20 -1.45
CA ALA A 120 -9.78 -5.67 -2.66
C ALA A 120 -8.78 -4.80 -3.40
N MET A 121 -8.16 -3.86 -2.68
CA MET A 121 -7.17 -2.94 -3.24
C MET A 121 -6.18 -2.51 -2.15
N VAL A 122 -4.90 -2.44 -2.50
CA VAL A 122 -3.88 -1.70 -1.75
C VAL A 122 -3.58 -0.42 -2.52
N ARG A 123 -3.46 0.70 -1.82
CA ARG A 123 -2.97 1.98 -2.34
C ARG A 123 -1.86 2.48 -1.41
N VAL A 124 -0.69 2.75 -1.96
CA VAL A 124 0.46 3.29 -1.24
C VAL A 124 0.92 4.55 -1.94
N ALA A 125 1.25 5.60 -1.20
CA ALA A 125 1.88 6.80 -1.77
C ALA A 125 3.31 6.48 -2.26
N LEU A 126 3.71 7.00 -3.41
CA LEU A 126 4.99 6.64 -4.03
C LEU A 126 6.20 7.08 -3.19
N ASP A 127 6.07 8.17 -2.45
CA ASP A 127 7.08 8.66 -1.50
C ASP A 127 7.35 7.67 -0.35
N ALA A 128 6.37 6.84 0.02
CA ALA A 128 6.52 5.77 1.01
C ALA A 128 7.27 4.53 0.47
N LEU A 129 7.44 4.44 -0.86
CA LEU A 129 8.13 3.33 -1.52
C LEU A 129 9.56 3.68 -1.94
N GLU A 130 9.86 4.98 -2.03
CA GLU A 130 11.16 5.49 -2.40
C GLU A 130 11.94 5.79 -1.12
N PRO A 131 13.21 5.34 -1.01
CA PRO A 131 14.02 5.67 0.15
C PRO A 131 14.25 7.18 0.23
N VAL A 132 14.24 7.72 1.45
CA VAL A 132 14.48 9.15 1.67
C VAL A 132 15.97 9.42 1.43
N GLU A 133 16.33 10.10 0.33
CA GLU A 133 17.71 10.53 0.14
C GLU A 133 18.11 11.48 1.29
N GLU A 134 19.20 11.16 2.00
CA GLU A 134 19.79 12.11 2.95
C GLU A 134 20.21 13.35 2.16
N HIS A 135 19.53 14.48 2.38
CA HIS A 135 20.03 15.76 1.93
C HIS A 135 21.34 16.06 2.68
N GLU A 136 22.48 15.89 2.01
CA GLU A 136 23.77 16.40 2.49
C GLU A 136 23.64 17.93 2.72
N GLU A 137 23.67 18.37 3.98
CA GLU A 137 23.80 19.80 4.36
C GLU A 137 25.15 20.41 3.96
#